data_AF-A0A2U3KDK7-F1
#
_entry.id   AF-A0A2U3KDK7-F1
#
_cell.length_a   1.000
_cell.length_b   1.000
_cell.length_c   1.000
_cell.angle_alpha   90.00
_cell.angle_beta   90.00
_cell.angle_gamma   90.00
#
_symmetry.space_group_name_H-M   'P 1'
#
loop_
_entity.id
_entity.type
_entity.pdbx_description
1 polymer ?
#
loop_
_entity_poly.entity_id
_entity_poly.type
_entity_poly.pdbx_seq_one_letter_code
_entity_poly.pdbx_strand_id
1 'polypeptide(L)'
;MRGILELMTIHLTPEQERRVQEVIRNGAYRSVDEVVEAALAAVEQRATPGFEGTQEQLEKLLTEGLASKELTEEEFWQSVNQRTAALLAEHKAGTSS
;
A
#
# COMPACT_ATOMS: atom_id res chain seq x y z
N MET A 1 -1.44 -15.22 -11.09
CA MET A 1 -0.04 -15.61 -10.89
C MET A 1 0.26 -15.51 -9.40
N ARG A 2 0.61 -16.60 -8.72
CA ARG A 2 1.11 -16.52 -7.33
C ARG A 2 2.55 -16.01 -7.40
N GLY A 3 2.78 -14.79 -6.93
CA GLY A 3 4.12 -14.26 -6.75
C GLY A 3 4.88 -15.15 -5.78
N ILE A 4 6.14 -15.45 -6.11
CA ILE A 4 7.06 -16.10 -5.18
C ILE A 4 7.22 -15.11 -4.02
N LEU A 5 6.83 -15.48 -2.81
CA LEU A 5 7.15 -14.69 -1.62
C LEU A 5 8.67 -14.77 -1.47
N GLU A 6 9.38 -13.70 -1.84
CA GLU A 6 10.81 -13.61 -1.57
C GLU A 6 11.00 -13.47 -0.05
N LEU A 7 11.67 -14.45 0.54
CA LEU A 7 11.98 -14.45 1.96
C LEU A 7 13.16 -13.50 2.20
N MET A 8 12.91 -12.43 2.95
CA MET A 8 13.95 -11.49 3.36
C MET A 8 14.56 -11.92 4.70
N THR A 9 15.89 -12.00 4.76
CA THR A 9 16.62 -12.23 6.02
C THR A 9 17.04 -10.88 6.61
N ILE A 10 16.64 -10.63 7.86
CA ILE A 10 17.08 -9.45 8.61
C ILE A 10 17.90 -9.87 9.83
N HIS A 11 18.93 -9.09 10.15
CA HIS A 11 19.71 -9.29 11.37
C HIS A 11 19.24 -8.31 12.44
N LEU A 12 18.76 -8.84 13.55
CA LEU A 12 18.41 -8.02 14.72
C LEU A 12 19.66 -7.78 15.56
N THR A 13 19.78 -6.56 16.09
CA THR A 13 20.72 -6.31 17.19
C THR A 13 20.30 -7.12 18.42
N PRO A 14 21.23 -7.45 19.34
CA PRO A 14 20.90 -8.19 20.56
C PRO A 14 19.80 -7.50 21.40
N GLU A 15 19.75 -6.17 21.34
CA GLU A 15 18.73 -5.36 21.99
C GLU A 15 17.34 -5.54 21.35
N GLN A 16 17.26 -5.52 20.02
CA GLN A 16 16.01 -5.74 19.29
C GLN A 16 15.48 -7.16 19.53
N GLU A 17 16.35 -8.16 19.48
CA GLU A 17 15.98 -9.55 19.76
C GLU A 17 15.36 -9.71 21.15
N ARG A 18 15.97 -9.08 22.17
CA ARG A 18 15.44 -9.11 23.54
C ARG A 18 14.01 -8.55 23.60
N ARG A 19 13.76 -7.41 22.95
CA ARG A 19 12.43 -6.76 22.94
C ARG A 19 11.40 -7.60 22.20
N VAL A 20 11.77 -8.18 21.06
CA VAL A 20 10.90 -9.09 20.28
C VAL A 20 10.52 -10.31 21.13
N GLN A 21 11.49 -10.94 21.80
CA GLN A 21 11.23 -12.07 22.68
C GLN A 21 10.34 -11.70 23.87
N GLU A 22 10.52 -10.51 24.45
CA GLU A 22 9.69 -10.04 25.57
C GLU A 22 8.22 -9.90 25.19
N VAL A 23 7.92 -9.26 24.05
CA VAL A 23 6.53 -9.08 23.61
C VAL A 23 5.86 -10.41 23.23
N ILE A 24 6.62 -11.37 22.72
CA ILE A 24 6.13 -12.73 22.46
C ILE A 24 5.88 -13.48 23.77
N ARG A 25 6.82 -13.41 24.72
CA ARG A 25 6.71 -14.08 26.03
C ARG A 25 5.51 -13.57 26.83
N ASN A 26 5.21 -12.28 26.71
CA ASN A 26 4.06 -11.65 27.34
C ASN A 26 2.74 -11.95 26.62
N GLY A 27 2.78 -12.68 25.49
CA GLY A 27 1.61 -13.07 24.71
C GLY A 27 1.00 -11.95 23.88
N ALA A 28 1.69 -10.81 23.74
CA ALA A 28 1.23 -9.70 22.89
C ALA A 28 1.29 -10.06 21.40
N TYR A 29 2.26 -10.91 21.01
CA TYR A 29 2.43 -11.45 19.67
C TYR A 29 2.77 -12.93 19.74
N ARG A 30 2.45 -13.70 18.69
CA ARG A 30 2.63 -15.15 18.64
C ARG A 30 3.93 -15.56 17.96
N SER A 31 4.48 -14.71 17.10
CA SER A 31 5.70 -14.99 16.34
C SER A 31 6.51 -13.72 16.07
N VAL A 32 7.75 -13.90 15.62
CA VAL A 32 8.61 -12.80 15.14
C VAL A 32 7.97 -12.12 13.93
N ASP A 33 7.39 -12.90 13.01
CA ASP A 33 6.72 -12.37 11.81
C ASP A 33 5.59 -11.41 12.19
N GLU A 34 4.77 -11.75 13.18
CA GLU A 34 3.67 -10.88 13.65
C GLU A 34 4.20 -9.55 14.24
N VAL A 35 5.35 -9.59 14.91
CA VAL A 35 6.01 -8.39 15.42
C VAL A 35 6.55 -7.53 14.28
N VAL A 36 7.11 -8.14 13.23
CA VAL A 36 7.62 -7.44 12.04
C VAL A 36 6.47 -6.78 11.28
N GLU A 37 5.36 -7.47 11.06
CA GLU A 37 4.16 -6.92 10.42
C GLU A 37 3.63 -5.70 11.19
N ALA A 38 3.50 -5.81 12.52
CA ALA A 38 3.06 -4.70 13.36
C ALA A 38 4.02 -3.51 13.33
N ALA A 39 5.33 -3.76 13.29
CA ALA A 39 6.34 -2.71 13.17
C ALA A 39 6.28 -2.02 11.81
N LEU A 40 6.06 -2.77 10.72
CA LEU A 40 5.91 -2.22 9.38
C LEU A 40 4.68 -1.32 9.29
N ALA A 41 3.53 -1.80 9.78
CA ALA A 41 2.30 -1.01 9.87
C ALA A 41 2.51 0.32 10.62
N ALA A 42 3.24 0.29 11.74
CA ALA A 42 3.56 1.51 12.49
C ALA A 42 4.46 2.48 11.71
N VAL A 43 5.40 1.96 10.92
CA VAL A 43 6.26 2.77 10.03
C VAL A 43 5.44 3.41 8.91
N GLU A 44 4.52 2.66 8.29
CA GLU A 44 3.63 3.15 7.22
C GLU A 44 2.72 4.28 7.70
N GLN A 45 2.10 4.12 8.88
CA GLN A 45 1.28 5.17 9.49
C GLN A 45 2.10 6.43 9.74
N ARG A 46 3.31 6.27 10.29
CA ARG A 46 4.21 7.40 10.54
C ARG A 46 4.65 8.09 9.25
N ALA A 47 4.85 7.32 8.16
CA ALA A 47 5.25 7.83 6.86
C ALA A 47 4.12 8.54 6.10
N THR A 48 2.86 8.38 6.55
CA THR A 48 1.68 8.96 5.89
C THR A 48 0.97 10.00 6.79
N PRO A 49 1.63 11.14 7.10
CA PRO A 49 1.01 12.15 7.94
C PRO A 49 -0.23 12.74 7.26
N GLY A 50 -1.34 12.83 8.00
CA GLY A 50 -2.60 13.39 7.51
C GLY A 50 -3.55 12.40 6.84
N PHE A 51 -3.23 11.09 6.84
CA PHE A 51 -4.20 10.07 6.46
C PHE A 51 -5.20 9.83 7.61
N GLU A 52 -6.48 10.10 7.35
CA GLU A 52 -7.56 9.98 8.34
C GLU A 52 -8.26 8.61 8.33
N GLY A 53 -7.75 7.65 7.55
CA GLY A 53 -8.33 6.31 7.41
C GLY A 53 -7.78 5.28 8.40
N THR A 54 -8.37 4.08 8.35
CA THR A 54 -7.92 2.89 9.10
C THR A 54 -6.65 2.28 8.51
N GLN A 55 -5.93 1.47 9.30
CA GLN A 55 -4.74 0.76 8.80
C GLN A 55 -5.03 -0.11 7.58
N GLU A 56 -6.17 -0.81 7.56
CA GLU A 56 -6.58 -1.65 6.42
C GLU A 56 -6.80 -0.82 5.14
N GLN A 57 -7.34 0.39 5.28
CA GLN A 57 -7.49 1.32 4.15
C GLN A 57 -6.12 1.83 3.67
N LEU A 58 -5.20 2.11 4.59
CA LEU A 58 -3.83 2.51 4.24
C LEU A 58 -3.12 1.38 3.49
N GLU A 59 -3.16 0.15 4.02
CA GLU A 59 -2.55 -1.03 3.43
C GLU A 59 -3.10 -1.33 2.02
N LYS A 60 -4.42 -1.17 1.84
CA LYS A 60 -5.05 -1.28 0.53
C LYS A 60 -4.50 -0.25 -0.45
N LEU A 61 -4.37 1.02 -0.05
CA LEU A 61 -3.83 2.08 -0.90
C LEU A 61 -2.35 1.87 -1.23
N LEU A 62 -1.55 1.39 -0.27
CA LEU A 62 -0.15 1.05 -0.49
C LEU A 62 -0.02 -0.11 -1.49
N THR A 63 -0.88 -1.13 -1.36
CA THR A 63 -0.93 -2.25 -2.31
C THR A 63 -1.34 -1.79 -3.71
N GLU A 64 -2.37 -0.95 -3.81
CA GLU A 64 -2.80 -0.36 -5.08
C GLU A 64 -1.71 0.53 -5.71
N GLY A 65 -0.98 1.30 -4.90
CA GLY A 65 0.16 2.10 -5.32
C GLY A 65 1.32 1.25 -5.83
N LEU A 66 1.69 0.18 -5.13
CA LEU A 66 2.72 -0.76 -5.56
C LEU A 66 2.35 -1.51 -6.85
N ALA A 67 1.06 -1.79 -7.05
CA ALA A 67 0.55 -2.38 -8.27
C ALA A 67 0.35 -1.34 -9.41
N SER A 68 0.42 -0.05 -9.09
CA SER A 68 0.20 1.01 -10.06
C SER A 68 1.39 1.14 -11.01
N LYS A 69 1.09 1.37 -12.28
CA LYS A 69 2.11 1.73 -13.27
C LYS A 69 2.40 3.22 -13.11
N GLU A 70 3.66 3.59 -12.95
CA GLU A 70 4.07 4.98 -13.15
C GLU A 70 3.89 5.36 -14.63
N LEU A 71 3.07 6.38 -14.86
CA LEU A 71 2.88 6.96 -16.18
C LEU A 71 3.88 8.11 -16.36
N THR A 72 4.41 8.23 -17.57
CA THR A 72 5.07 9.46 -17.99
C THR A 72 4.03 10.59 -18.05
N GLU A 73 4.49 11.85 -17.94
CA GLU A 73 3.61 13.02 -18.04
C GLU A 73 2.79 13.03 -19.35
N GLU A 74 3.41 12.63 -20.47
CA GLU A 74 2.73 12.52 -21.76
C GLU A 74 1.62 11.46 -21.74
N GLU A 75 1.89 10.26 -21.22
CA GLU A 75 0.88 9.21 -21.08
C GLU A 75 -0.28 9.65 -20.17
N PHE A 76 0.03 10.40 -19.11
CA PHE A 76 -0.98 10.98 -18.22
C PHE A 76 -1.90 11.96 -18.95
N TRP A 77 -1.33 12.96 -19.64
CA TRP A 77 -2.13 13.96 -20.38
C TRP A 77 -2.93 13.34 -21.53
N GLN A 78 -2.37 12.35 -22.22
CA GLN A 78 -3.10 11.59 -23.25
C GLN A 78 -4.31 10.86 -22.66
N SER A 79 -4.16 10.19 -21.51
CA SER A 79 -5.25 9.51 -20.81
C SER A 79 -6.38 10.47 -20.42
N VAL A 80 -6.04 11.64 -19.85
CA VAL A 80 -7.01 12.67 -19.48
C VAL A 80 -7.78 13.18 -20.69
N ASN A 81 -7.08 13.45 -21.80
CA ASN A 81 -7.69 13.94 -23.03
C ASN A 81 -8.64 12.91 -23.64
N GLN A 82 -8.25 11.63 -23.69
CA GLN A 82 -9.09 10.55 -24.20
C GLN A 82 -10.37 10.40 -23.36
N ARG A 83 -10.25 10.41 -22.03
CA ARG A 83 -11.40 10.30 -21.13
C ARG A 83 -12.36 11.49 -21.25
N THR A 84 -11.82 12.69 -21.41
CA THR A 84 -12.61 13.91 -21.66
C THR A 84 -13.35 13.83 -22.99
N ALA A 85 -12.69 13.36 -24.05
CA ALA A 85 -13.30 13.18 -25.36
C ALA A 85 -14.44 12.15 -25.33
N ALA A 86 -14.25 11.03 -24.62
CA ALA A 86 -15.27 10.00 -24.45
C ALA A 86 -16.53 10.55 -23.76
N LEU A 87 -16.36 11.27 -22.64
CA LEU A 87 -17.48 11.89 -21.92
C LEU A 87 -18.24 12.91 -22.77
N LEU A 88 -17.53 13.70 -23.59
CA LEU A 88 -18.16 14.65 -24.51
C LEU A 88 -18.96 13.95 -25.63
N ALA A 89 -18.44 12.82 -26.13
CA ALA A 89 -19.13 12.02 -27.14
C ALA A 89 -20.40 11.36 -26.58
N GLU A 90 -20.33 10.81 -25.37
CA GLU A 90 -21.49 10.25 -24.65
C GLU A 90 -22.58 11.31 -24.43
N HIS A 91 -22.21 12.51 -23.99
CA HIS A 91 -23.15 13.61 -23.79
C HIS A 91 -23.84 14.04 -25.10
N LYS A 92 -23.10 14.11 -26.21
CA LYS A 92 -23.66 14.42 -27.54
C LYS A 92 -24.59 13.32 -28.07
N ALA A 93 -24.25 12.06 -27.82
CA ALA A 93 -25.07 10.92 -28.23
C ALA A 93 -26.39 10.85 -27.43
N GLY A 94 -26.35 11.15 -26.12
CA GLY A 94 -27.53 11.16 -25.25
C GLY A 94 -28.47 12.37 -25.43
N THR A 95 -27.99 13.48 -25.99
CA THR A 95 -28.81 14.67 -26.31
C THR A 95 -29.44 14.64 -27.71
N SER A 96 -29.17 13.60 -28.50
CA SER A 96 -29.73 13.40 -29.85
C SER A 96 -30.84 12.34 -29.92
N SER A 97 -31.48 12.01 -28.78
CA SER A 97 -32.68 11.15 -28.68
C SER A 97 -33.92 11.95 -28.36
#